data_AF-A0A3D4D5R1-F1
#
_entry.id   AF-A0A3D4D5R1-F1
#
_cell.length_a   1.000
_cell.length_b   1.000
_cell.length_c   1.000
_cell.angle_alpha   90.00
_cell.angle_beta   90.00
_cell.angle_gamma   90.00
#
_symmetry.space_group_name_H-M   'P 1'
#
loop_
_entity.id
_entity.type
_entity.pdbx_description
1 polymer ?
#
loop_
_entity_poly.entity_id
_entity_poly.type
_entity_poly.pdbx_seq_one_letter_code
_entity_poly.pdbx_strand_id
1 'polypeptide(L)'
;MRNGSYMIVEKYREGRMMARSVWWDKDTNTEKGTLLVKELMEGKVFDYPKTVEMLMKTIEMGTDSDEGAYVLDFFSGSGTTAHAVMQLNAKDGGNRKFIMVQLPERTDEKSEAYKAGYKNICEIGKERIRRAGRKIKEDSPLTTQDLDIGFRVLKCDTSNMKEVYYNPAEYEASLFPRLEDNIKEDRTPEDLLFQVMLDLGVLLSSKIEETTIAGKKVFNVEDNYLIACFDSNVTEETIKAIAKQKPYYFVMRDSSMANDSVATNFDQIFATYSPDTVRKVL
;
A
#
# COMPACT_ATOMS: atom_id res chain seq x y z
N MET A 1 34.00 0.12 -36.17
CA MET A 1 33.24 -1.01 -36.76
C MET A 1 34.13 -1.73 -37.75
N ARG A 2 34.50 -2.99 -37.49
CA ARG A 2 35.31 -3.82 -38.38
C ARG A 2 34.60 -5.19 -38.51
N ASN A 3 34.30 -5.58 -39.74
CA ASN A 3 34.04 -6.95 -40.22
C ASN A 3 32.60 -7.51 -40.23
N GLY A 4 31.55 -6.75 -39.88
CA GLY A 4 30.16 -7.23 -40.04
C GLY A 4 29.79 -8.50 -39.25
N SER A 5 30.67 -8.98 -38.38
CA SER A 5 30.46 -10.13 -37.51
C SER A 5 29.90 -9.68 -36.17
N TYR A 6 28.78 -10.27 -35.75
CA TYR A 6 28.23 -10.08 -34.42
C TYR A 6 28.99 -10.97 -33.43
N MET A 7 29.54 -10.36 -32.38
CA MET A 7 30.07 -11.10 -31.23
C MET A 7 28.98 -11.09 -30.16
N ILE A 8 28.35 -12.23 -29.93
CA ILE A 8 27.46 -12.41 -28.78
C ILE A 8 28.37 -12.60 -27.57
N VAL A 9 28.41 -11.60 -26.70
CA VAL A 9 29.11 -11.68 -25.41
C VAL A 9 28.05 -11.75 -24.31
N GLU A 10 28.13 -12.79 -23.48
CA GLU A 10 27.28 -12.90 -22.31
C GLU A 10 27.82 -11.98 -21.21
N LYS A 11 26.98 -11.05 -20.74
CA LYS A 11 27.38 -10.11 -19.68
C LYS A 11 27.37 -10.84 -18.34
N TYR A 12 28.54 -11.31 -17.90
CA TYR A 12 28.72 -11.88 -16.57
C TYR A 12 28.53 -10.79 -15.50
N ARG A 13 27.66 -11.05 -14.53
CA ARG A 13 27.58 -10.30 -13.27
C ARG A 13 28.30 -11.13 -12.22
N GLU A 14 29.39 -10.61 -11.65
CA GLU A 14 30.08 -11.28 -10.55
C GLU A 14 29.11 -11.54 -9.39
N GLY A 15 29.15 -12.74 -8.82
CA GLY A 15 28.30 -13.12 -7.67
C GLY A 15 26.88 -13.59 -7.98
N ARG A 16 26.40 -13.60 -9.23
CA ARG A 16 25.07 -14.13 -9.58
C ARG A 16 25.12 -15.41 -10.40
N MET A 17 24.25 -16.37 -10.08
CA MET A 17 24.09 -17.59 -10.86
C MET A 17 23.50 -17.26 -12.24
N MET A 18 24.06 -17.82 -13.31
CA MET A 18 23.50 -17.69 -14.66
C MET A 18 22.08 -18.25 -14.70
N ALA A 19 21.13 -17.43 -15.15
CA ALA A 19 19.76 -17.85 -15.35
C ALA A 19 19.72 -18.87 -16.50
N ARG A 20 19.35 -20.11 -16.20
CA ARG A 20 19.06 -21.10 -17.25
C ARG A 20 17.80 -20.68 -17.98
N SER A 21 17.77 -20.78 -19.31
CA SER A 21 16.58 -20.52 -20.12
C SER A 21 15.49 -21.59 -19.97
N VAL A 22 15.86 -22.75 -19.42
CA VAL A 22 15.04 -23.95 -19.36
C VAL A 22 15.10 -24.53 -17.94
N TRP A 23 13.94 -24.57 -17.25
CA TRP A 23 13.84 -25.05 -15.86
C TRP A 23 13.09 -26.38 -15.82
N TRP A 24 13.82 -27.48 -15.66
CA TRP A 24 13.28 -28.85 -15.57
C TRP A 24 13.39 -29.42 -14.15
N ASP A 25 13.77 -28.57 -13.19
CA ASP A 25 13.92 -28.97 -11.81
C ASP A 25 12.55 -29.36 -11.23
N LYS A 26 12.50 -30.46 -10.47
CA LYS A 26 11.26 -30.93 -9.83
C LYS A 26 10.64 -29.88 -8.90
N ASP A 27 11.46 -28.98 -8.39
CA ASP A 27 11.04 -27.91 -7.49
C ASP A 27 10.20 -26.83 -8.16
N THR A 28 10.27 -26.69 -9.48
CA THR A 28 9.45 -25.74 -10.24
C THR A 28 8.18 -26.37 -10.84
N ASN A 29 7.89 -27.63 -10.51
CA ASN A 29 6.70 -28.33 -11.03
C ASN A 29 5.40 -27.71 -10.46
N THR A 30 4.36 -27.63 -11.28
CA THR A 30 3.09 -26.97 -10.95
C THR A 30 2.32 -27.68 -9.83
N GLU A 31 2.44 -29.02 -9.75
CA GLU A 31 1.80 -29.84 -8.71
C GLU A 31 2.19 -29.39 -7.29
N LYS A 32 3.45 -28.96 -7.10
CA LYS A 32 3.92 -28.45 -5.80
C LYS A 32 3.14 -27.21 -5.35
N GLY A 33 2.81 -26.31 -6.27
CA GLY A 33 1.98 -25.15 -5.97
C GLY A 33 0.60 -25.56 -5.44
N THR A 34 -0.05 -26.53 -6.10
CA THR A 34 -1.36 -27.04 -5.69
C THR A 34 -1.33 -27.70 -4.32
N LEU A 35 -0.32 -28.56 -4.07
CA LEU A 35 -0.17 -29.24 -2.79
C LEU A 35 0.09 -28.26 -1.65
N LEU A 36 0.99 -27.30 -1.85
CA LEU A 36 1.31 -26.26 -0.85
C LEU A 36 0.08 -25.44 -0.49
N VAL A 37 -0.69 -24.97 -1.48
CA VAL A 37 -1.90 -24.20 -1.18
C VAL A 37 -2.94 -25.05 -0.48
N LYS A 38 -3.10 -26.32 -0.88
CA LYS A 38 -4.05 -27.23 -0.23
C LYS A 38 -3.71 -27.45 1.23
N GLU A 39 -2.43 -27.63 1.55
CA GLU A 39 -1.96 -27.78 2.93
C GLU A 39 -2.13 -26.47 3.71
N LEU A 40 -1.61 -25.36 3.18
CA LEU A 40 -1.61 -24.06 3.87
C LEU A 40 -3.03 -23.53 4.14
N MET A 41 -3.94 -23.76 3.19
CA MET A 41 -5.33 -23.29 3.26
C MET A 41 -6.30 -24.36 3.76
N GLU A 42 -5.80 -25.54 4.16
CA GLU A 42 -6.60 -26.68 4.63
C GLU A 42 -7.72 -27.10 3.66
N GLY A 43 -7.51 -26.89 2.36
CA GLY A 43 -8.53 -27.12 1.33
C GLY A 43 -8.10 -26.69 -0.07
N LYS A 44 -8.78 -27.24 -1.09
CA LYS A 44 -8.52 -26.87 -2.49
C LYS A 44 -9.26 -25.57 -2.86
N VAL A 45 -8.79 -24.45 -2.31
CA VAL A 45 -9.43 -23.14 -2.47
C VAL A 45 -8.95 -22.37 -3.72
N PHE A 46 -7.94 -22.88 -4.43
CA PHE A 46 -7.44 -22.28 -5.66
C PHE A 46 -6.93 -23.37 -6.59
N ASP A 47 -7.28 -23.31 -7.87
CA ASP A 47 -7.02 -24.43 -8.79
C ASP A 47 -5.58 -24.49 -9.31
N TYR A 48 -5.04 -23.35 -9.76
CA TYR A 48 -3.76 -23.30 -10.47
C TYR A 48 -2.78 -22.30 -9.86
N PRO A 49 -2.45 -22.44 -8.56
CA PRO A 49 -1.45 -21.58 -7.95
C PRO A 49 -0.09 -21.85 -8.60
N LYS A 50 0.73 -20.79 -8.76
CA LYS A 50 2.12 -20.96 -9.17
C LYS A 50 2.93 -21.56 -8.01
N THR A 51 4.05 -22.16 -8.36
CA THR A 51 4.98 -22.75 -7.39
C THR A 51 5.86 -21.66 -6.77
N VAL A 52 6.08 -21.70 -5.45
CA VAL A 52 6.83 -20.66 -4.71
C VAL A 52 8.28 -20.61 -5.19
N GLU A 53 8.92 -21.76 -5.35
CA GLU A 53 10.31 -21.92 -5.79
C GLU A 53 10.56 -21.33 -7.17
N MET A 54 9.59 -21.45 -8.09
CA MET A 54 9.67 -20.84 -9.41
C MET A 54 9.75 -19.31 -9.29
N LEU A 55 8.91 -18.72 -8.44
CA LEU A 55 8.90 -17.27 -8.24
C LEU A 55 10.11 -16.79 -7.44
N MET A 56 10.58 -17.56 -6.46
CA MET A 56 11.84 -17.26 -5.74
C MET A 56 13.01 -17.15 -6.73
N LYS A 57 13.16 -18.12 -7.64
CA LYS A 57 14.20 -18.08 -8.68
C LYS A 57 14.08 -16.82 -9.55
N THR A 58 12.87 -16.48 -10.01
CA THR A 58 12.63 -15.28 -10.81
C THR A 58 12.99 -14.00 -10.07
N ILE A 59 12.63 -13.91 -8.78
CA ILE A 59 12.89 -12.73 -7.94
C ILE A 59 14.39 -12.61 -7.64
N GLU A 60 15.08 -13.72 -7.31
CA GLU A 60 16.54 -13.75 -7.10
C GLU A 60 17.32 -13.28 -8.34
N MET A 61 16.81 -13.55 -9.55
CA MET A 61 17.45 -13.05 -10.77
C MET A 61 17.29 -11.54 -10.95
N GLY A 62 16.14 -10.99 -10.55
CA GLY A 62 15.76 -9.60 -10.78
C GLY A 62 16.11 -8.63 -9.64
N THR A 63 16.45 -9.13 -8.46
CA THR A 63 16.62 -8.32 -7.25
C THR A 63 17.85 -8.75 -6.44
N ASP A 64 18.47 -7.81 -5.75
CA ASP A 64 19.44 -8.10 -4.69
C ASP A 64 18.75 -8.10 -3.32
N SER A 65 19.38 -8.74 -2.33
CA SER A 65 18.82 -8.91 -1.00
C SER A 65 18.85 -7.64 -0.15
N ASP A 66 19.79 -6.74 -0.39
CA ASP A 66 20.09 -5.56 0.42
C ASP A 66 19.54 -4.24 -0.14
N GLU A 67 19.05 -4.23 -1.38
CA GLU A 67 18.56 -3.01 -2.06
C GLU A 67 17.12 -2.58 -1.70
N GLY A 68 16.38 -3.36 -0.90
CA GLY A 68 15.00 -3.02 -0.56
C GLY A 68 14.04 -3.04 -1.76
N ALA A 69 14.31 -3.88 -2.76
CA ALA A 69 13.61 -3.90 -4.04
C ALA A 69 12.10 -4.12 -3.90
N TYR A 70 11.31 -3.46 -4.75
CA TYR A 70 9.86 -3.65 -4.85
C TYR A 70 9.51 -4.67 -5.94
N VAL A 71 8.85 -5.76 -5.55
CA VAL A 71 8.32 -6.79 -6.46
C VAL A 71 6.83 -6.54 -6.68
N LEU A 72 6.47 -6.10 -7.88
CA LEU A 72 5.08 -5.85 -8.28
C LEU A 72 4.51 -7.05 -9.03
N ASP A 73 3.34 -7.52 -8.61
CA ASP A 73 2.53 -8.49 -9.34
C ASP A 73 1.07 -8.02 -9.37
N PHE A 74 0.65 -7.56 -10.55
CA PHE A 74 -0.70 -7.04 -10.78
C PHE A 74 -1.71 -8.07 -11.26
N PHE A 75 -1.33 -9.36 -11.25
CA PHE A 75 -2.20 -10.51 -11.46
C PHE A 75 -1.95 -11.54 -10.35
N SER A 76 -2.01 -11.07 -9.11
CA SER A 76 -1.51 -11.80 -7.94
C SER A 76 -2.14 -13.18 -7.74
N GLY A 77 -3.40 -13.36 -8.16
CA GLY A 77 -4.16 -14.60 -8.02
C GLY A 77 -4.17 -15.08 -6.57
N SER A 78 -3.55 -16.23 -6.33
CA SER A 78 -3.45 -16.80 -4.98
C SER A 78 -2.45 -16.09 -4.07
N GLY A 79 -1.64 -15.12 -4.53
CA GLY A 79 -0.63 -14.44 -3.70
C GLY A 79 0.70 -15.20 -3.60
N THR A 80 1.08 -15.96 -4.63
CA THR A 80 2.32 -16.76 -4.61
C THR A 80 3.58 -15.87 -4.59
N THR A 81 3.57 -14.75 -5.29
CA THR A 81 4.72 -13.81 -5.35
C THR A 81 5.05 -13.23 -3.97
N ALA A 82 4.05 -12.78 -3.21
CA ALA A 82 4.25 -12.31 -1.85
C ALA A 82 4.83 -13.40 -0.92
N HIS A 83 4.35 -14.65 -1.04
CA HIS A 83 4.94 -15.79 -0.33
C HIS A 83 6.42 -15.94 -0.70
N ALA A 84 6.76 -15.95 -1.98
CA ALA A 84 8.14 -16.09 -2.44
C ALA A 84 9.05 -14.95 -1.94
N VAL A 85 8.57 -13.71 -1.91
CA VAL A 85 9.30 -12.56 -1.35
C VAL A 85 9.61 -12.77 0.14
N MET A 86 8.60 -13.12 0.96
CA MET A 86 8.81 -13.37 2.38
C MET A 86 9.76 -14.55 2.62
N GLN A 87 9.65 -15.61 1.82
CA GLN A 87 10.53 -16.79 1.91
C GLN A 87 11.98 -16.45 1.55
N LEU A 88 12.20 -15.58 0.56
CA LEU A 88 13.54 -15.10 0.20
C LEU A 88 14.14 -14.26 1.32
N ASN A 89 13.40 -13.26 1.81
CA ASN A 89 13.88 -12.42 2.91
C ASN A 89 14.21 -13.25 4.16
N ALA A 90 13.44 -14.30 4.45
CA ALA A 90 13.74 -15.23 5.53
C ALA A 90 15.03 -16.05 5.30
N LYS A 91 15.30 -16.42 4.04
CA LYS A 91 16.43 -17.26 3.64
C LYS A 91 17.75 -16.47 3.60
N ASP A 92 17.72 -15.25 3.06
CA ASP A 92 18.92 -14.46 2.79
C ASP A 92 19.05 -13.21 3.69
N GLY A 93 18.14 -13.01 4.64
CA GLY A 93 18.12 -11.83 5.50
C GLY A 93 17.78 -10.55 4.75
N GLY A 94 17.21 -10.65 3.55
CA GLY A 94 16.90 -9.52 2.70
C GLY A 94 15.69 -8.71 3.16
N ASN A 95 15.47 -7.57 2.50
CA ASN A 95 14.45 -6.58 2.83
C ASN A 95 13.55 -6.23 1.64
N ARG A 96 13.34 -7.18 0.71
CA ARG A 96 12.48 -7.01 -0.47
C ARG A 96 11.04 -6.74 -0.04
N LYS A 97 10.37 -5.85 -0.76
CA LYS A 97 8.96 -5.49 -0.54
C LYS A 97 8.11 -6.02 -1.69
N PHE A 98 6.83 -6.23 -1.44
CA PHE A 98 5.90 -6.66 -2.49
C PHE A 98 4.71 -5.72 -2.63
N ILE A 99 4.18 -5.62 -3.85
CA ILE A 99 2.92 -4.95 -4.16
C ILE A 99 2.10 -5.95 -4.97
N MET A 100 0.93 -6.32 -4.44
CA MET A 100 0.03 -7.29 -5.07
C MET A 100 -1.26 -6.56 -5.50
N VAL A 101 -1.63 -6.68 -6.77
CA VAL A 101 -2.93 -6.19 -7.26
C VAL A 101 -3.77 -7.38 -7.71
N GLN A 102 -5.06 -7.34 -7.35
CA GLN A 102 -6.03 -8.37 -7.69
C GLN A 102 -7.40 -7.74 -7.90
N LEU A 103 -8.06 -8.12 -8.98
CA LEU A 103 -9.48 -7.82 -9.16
C LEU A 103 -10.30 -8.65 -8.16
N PRO A 104 -11.30 -8.08 -7.47
CA PRO A 104 -12.18 -8.81 -6.55
C PRO A 104 -13.22 -9.66 -7.32
N GLU A 105 -12.72 -10.53 -8.19
CA GLU A 105 -13.52 -11.49 -8.94
C GLU A 105 -14.19 -12.47 -7.98
N ARG A 106 -15.52 -12.62 -8.11
CA ARG A 106 -16.31 -13.51 -7.24
C ARG A 106 -15.95 -14.95 -7.51
N THR A 107 -15.82 -15.72 -6.43
CA THR A 107 -15.68 -17.18 -6.53
C THR A 107 -17.04 -17.81 -6.88
N ASP A 108 -17.03 -18.93 -7.61
CA ASP A 108 -18.25 -19.73 -7.85
C ASP A 108 -18.84 -20.19 -6.51
N GLU A 109 -20.16 -20.01 -6.31
CA GLU A 109 -20.87 -20.36 -5.07
C GLU A 109 -20.79 -21.85 -4.73
N LYS A 110 -20.54 -22.71 -5.72
CA LYS A 110 -20.37 -24.17 -5.54
C LYS A 110 -18.93 -24.56 -5.24
N SER A 111 -17.97 -23.65 -5.40
CA SER A 111 -16.54 -23.92 -5.17
C SER A 111 -16.23 -24.16 -3.69
N GLU A 112 -15.17 -24.92 -3.42
CA GLU A 112 -14.65 -25.11 -2.07
C GLU A 112 -14.19 -23.78 -1.44
N ALA A 113 -13.69 -22.85 -2.26
CA ALA A 113 -13.30 -21.52 -1.80
C ALA A 113 -14.49 -20.75 -1.22
N TYR A 114 -15.63 -20.73 -1.92
CA TYR A 114 -16.83 -20.05 -1.45
C TYR A 114 -17.40 -20.70 -0.20
N LYS A 115 -17.44 -22.04 -0.13
CA LYS A 115 -17.86 -22.80 1.06
C LYS A 115 -16.96 -22.53 2.27
N ALA A 116 -15.67 -22.29 2.04
CA ALA A 116 -14.71 -21.88 3.07
C ALA A 116 -14.80 -20.38 3.46
N GLY A 117 -15.75 -19.64 2.86
CA GLY A 117 -16.02 -18.23 3.19
C GLY A 117 -15.27 -17.20 2.33
N TYR A 118 -14.46 -17.64 1.37
CA TYR A 118 -13.75 -16.74 0.46
C TYR A 118 -14.66 -16.30 -0.67
N LYS A 119 -15.32 -15.14 -0.53
CA LYS A 119 -16.30 -14.62 -1.51
C LYS A 119 -15.68 -14.16 -2.83
N ASN A 120 -14.40 -13.83 -2.84
CA ASN A 120 -13.67 -13.36 -4.02
C ASN A 120 -12.19 -13.78 -3.96
N ILE A 121 -11.48 -13.67 -5.08
CA ILE A 121 -10.08 -14.07 -5.20
C ILE A 121 -9.17 -13.28 -4.24
N CYS A 122 -9.45 -11.99 -4.00
CA CYS A 122 -8.65 -11.18 -3.06
C CYS A 122 -8.69 -11.76 -1.64
N GLU A 123 -9.82 -12.32 -1.18
CA GLU A 123 -9.90 -12.96 0.14
C GLU A 123 -8.96 -14.17 0.24
N ILE A 124 -8.89 -14.99 -0.81
CA ILE A 124 -8.00 -16.15 -0.88
C ILE A 124 -6.53 -15.68 -0.81
N GLY A 125 -6.17 -14.69 -1.64
CA GLY A 125 -4.81 -14.15 -1.68
C GLY A 125 -4.37 -13.54 -0.35
N LYS A 126 -5.21 -12.69 0.26
CA LYS A 126 -4.96 -12.08 1.58
C LYS A 126 -4.70 -13.15 2.64
N GLU A 127 -5.56 -14.17 2.69
CA GLU A 127 -5.44 -15.21 3.70
C GLU A 127 -4.22 -16.10 3.47
N ARG A 128 -3.93 -16.47 2.21
CA ARG A 128 -2.69 -17.21 1.90
C ARG A 128 -1.46 -16.43 2.35
N ILE A 129 -1.39 -15.12 2.08
CA ILE A 129 -0.24 -14.29 2.48
C ILE A 129 -0.06 -14.30 4.01
N ARG A 130 -1.14 -14.12 4.78
CA ARG A 130 -1.09 -14.19 6.26
C ARG A 130 -0.57 -15.54 6.74
N ARG A 131 -1.14 -16.63 6.22
CA ARG A 131 -0.76 -17.99 6.64
C ARG A 131 0.67 -18.31 6.24
N ALA A 132 1.11 -17.89 5.05
CA ALA A 132 2.48 -18.07 4.59
C ALA A 132 3.48 -17.36 5.49
N GLY A 133 3.27 -16.07 5.78
CA GLY A 133 4.15 -15.31 6.66
C GLY A 133 4.25 -15.92 8.07
N ARG A 134 3.11 -16.34 8.64
CA ARG A 134 3.10 -17.06 9.92
C ARG A 134 3.88 -18.37 9.86
N LYS A 135 3.63 -19.19 8.84
CA LYS A 135 4.31 -20.49 8.66
C LYS A 135 5.82 -20.32 8.52
N ILE A 136 6.29 -19.32 7.77
CA ILE A 136 7.72 -19.02 7.63
C ILE A 136 8.35 -18.72 9.00
N LYS A 137 7.66 -17.95 9.86
CA LYS A 137 8.14 -17.70 11.23
C LYS A 137 8.12 -18.93 12.11
N GLU A 138 7.09 -19.76 12.01
CA GLU A 138 6.96 -21.01 12.77
C GLU A 138 8.03 -22.05 12.38
N ASP A 139 8.35 -22.14 11.08
CA ASP A 139 9.33 -23.08 10.56
C ASP A 139 10.78 -22.67 10.89
N SER A 140 11.06 -21.40 11.23
CA SER A 140 12.42 -20.89 11.49
C SER A 140 12.50 -19.75 12.53
N PRO A 141 11.98 -19.95 13.76
CA PRO A 141 11.73 -18.87 14.72
C PRO A 141 12.98 -18.10 15.15
N LEU A 142 14.16 -18.73 15.14
CA LEU A 142 15.41 -18.09 15.56
C LEU A 142 15.95 -17.10 14.52
N THR A 143 15.76 -17.37 13.22
CA THR A 143 16.32 -16.58 12.12
C THR A 143 15.33 -15.59 11.52
N THR A 144 14.04 -15.68 11.86
CA THR A 144 12.97 -14.84 11.28
C THR A 144 12.29 -13.92 12.31
N GLN A 145 12.96 -13.59 13.42
CA GLN A 145 12.39 -12.73 14.47
C GLN A 145 11.99 -11.37 13.89
N ASP A 146 12.90 -10.75 13.15
CA ASP A 146 12.75 -9.43 12.52
C ASP A 146 12.15 -9.49 11.11
N LEU A 147 11.73 -10.67 10.63
CA LEU A 147 11.11 -10.80 9.32
C LEU A 147 9.78 -10.04 9.30
N ASP A 148 9.67 -9.06 8.40
CA ASP A 148 8.39 -8.39 8.12
C ASP A 148 7.48 -9.30 7.29
N ILE A 149 6.36 -9.67 7.88
CA ILE A 149 5.29 -10.45 7.25
C ILE A 149 3.99 -9.64 7.15
N GLY A 150 4.04 -8.36 7.55
CA GLY A 150 2.95 -7.44 7.53
C GLY A 150 2.64 -6.97 6.10
N PHE A 151 1.38 -6.62 5.87
CA PHE A 151 0.98 -5.96 4.64
C PHE A 151 -0.28 -5.13 4.90
N ARG A 152 -0.45 -4.09 4.10
CA ARG A 152 -1.65 -3.25 4.10
C ARG A 152 -2.55 -3.66 2.94
N VAL A 153 -3.85 -3.69 3.18
CA VAL A 153 -4.86 -3.97 2.15
C VAL A 153 -5.58 -2.66 1.84
N LEU A 154 -5.58 -2.29 0.56
CA LEU A 154 -6.29 -1.12 0.05
C LEU A 154 -7.25 -1.57 -1.05
N LYS A 155 -8.31 -0.79 -1.27
CA LYS A 155 -9.27 -0.98 -2.36
C LYS A 155 -9.35 0.31 -3.18
N CYS A 156 -9.58 0.18 -4.48
CA CYS A 156 -9.98 1.34 -5.28
C CYS A 156 -11.45 1.66 -4.99
N ASP A 157 -11.73 2.93 -4.77
CA ASP A 157 -13.08 3.47 -4.60
C ASP A 157 -13.25 4.70 -5.50
N THR A 158 -14.45 5.29 -5.53
CA THR A 158 -14.68 6.56 -6.23
C THR A 158 -13.97 7.71 -5.51
N SER A 159 -13.75 8.83 -6.21
CA SER A 159 -13.16 10.05 -5.64
C SER A 159 -13.79 10.44 -4.31
N ASN A 160 -12.99 10.97 -3.38
CA ASN A 160 -13.50 11.54 -2.13
C ASN A 160 -14.27 12.84 -2.33
N MET A 161 -14.07 13.52 -3.46
CA MET A 161 -14.72 14.78 -3.76
C MET A 161 -16.13 14.58 -4.32
N LYS A 162 -17.05 15.47 -3.96
CA LYS A 162 -18.39 15.55 -4.54
C LYS A 162 -18.29 15.92 -6.02
N GLU A 163 -19.11 15.28 -6.84
CA GLU A 163 -19.21 15.61 -8.25
C GLU A 163 -20.04 16.88 -8.42
N VAL A 164 -19.37 17.98 -8.71
CA VAL A 164 -20.00 19.27 -8.88
C VAL A 164 -20.28 19.48 -10.37
N TYR A 165 -21.46 19.05 -10.81
CA TYR A 165 -21.99 19.31 -12.15
C TYR A 165 -23.08 20.37 -12.08
N TYR A 166 -22.70 21.65 -12.15
CA TYR A 166 -23.66 22.71 -12.46
C TYR A 166 -23.04 23.72 -13.41
N ASN A 167 -23.90 24.29 -14.26
CA ASN A 167 -23.55 25.45 -15.05
C ASN A 167 -23.58 26.68 -14.13
N PRO A 168 -22.59 27.60 -14.16
CA PRO A 168 -22.62 28.82 -13.35
C PRO A 168 -23.88 29.68 -13.52
N ALA A 169 -24.69 29.45 -14.56
CA ALA A 169 -25.98 30.11 -14.77
C ALA A 169 -27.16 29.46 -14.02
N GLU A 170 -27.00 28.26 -13.45
CA GLU A 170 -28.07 27.45 -12.83
C GLU A 170 -27.93 27.38 -11.30
N TYR A 171 -27.61 28.51 -10.66
CA TYR A 171 -27.58 28.59 -9.19
C TYR A 171 -28.99 28.76 -8.60
N GLU A 172 -29.42 27.79 -7.81
CA GLU A 172 -30.57 27.90 -6.92
C GLU A 172 -30.12 27.97 -5.46
N ALA A 173 -30.87 28.67 -4.61
CA ALA A 173 -30.57 28.76 -3.17
C ALA A 173 -30.60 27.38 -2.46
N SER A 174 -31.29 26.40 -3.07
CA SER A 174 -31.31 25.00 -2.65
C SER A 174 -29.94 24.30 -2.78
N LEU A 175 -29.01 24.86 -3.56
CA LEU A 175 -27.66 24.32 -3.79
C LEU A 175 -26.64 24.79 -2.75
N PHE A 176 -26.93 25.84 -1.96
CA PHE A 176 -25.96 26.38 -1.00
C PHE A 176 -25.44 25.36 0.03
N PRO A 177 -26.27 24.48 0.64
CA PRO A 177 -25.78 23.45 1.55
C PRO A 177 -24.84 22.43 0.90
N ARG A 178 -24.92 22.25 -0.43
CA ARG A 178 -24.04 21.35 -1.19
C ARG A 178 -22.69 21.98 -1.53
N LEU A 179 -22.55 23.29 -1.36
CA LEU A 179 -21.32 24.05 -1.63
C LEU A 179 -20.46 24.25 -0.37
N GLU A 180 -21.00 23.97 0.81
CA GLU A 180 -20.28 24.12 2.09
C GLU A 180 -19.17 23.07 2.27
N ASP A 181 -19.35 21.88 1.70
CA ASP A 181 -18.39 20.78 1.83
C ASP A 181 -18.23 20.06 0.50
N ASN A 182 -17.01 20.08 -0.02
CA ASN A 182 -16.62 19.46 -1.28
C ASN A 182 -16.27 17.96 -1.11
N ILE A 183 -16.26 17.43 0.11
CA ILE A 183 -15.99 16.01 0.40
C ILE A 183 -17.30 15.24 0.58
N LYS A 184 -17.38 14.03 0.02
CA LYS A 184 -18.53 13.14 0.18
C LYS A 184 -18.73 12.75 1.65
N GLU A 185 -20.00 12.72 2.10
CA GLU A 185 -20.34 12.53 3.51
C GLU A 185 -20.01 11.11 4.04
N ASP A 186 -19.86 10.13 3.15
CA ASP A 186 -19.56 8.74 3.50
C ASP A 186 -18.05 8.45 3.62
N ARG A 187 -17.20 9.47 3.49
CA ARG A 187 -15.74 9.33 3.53
C ARG A 187 -15.17 9.43 4.94
N THR A 188 -14.25 8.54 5.25
CA THR A 188 -13.53 8.52 6.51
C THR A 188 -12.29 9.42 6.45
N PRO A 189 -11.78 9.89 7.61
CA PRO A 189 -10.50 10.59 7.67
C PRO A 189 -9.34 9.79 7.04
N GLU A 190 -9.37 8.47 7.16
CA GLU A 190 -8.39 7.57 6.55
C GLU A 190 -8.51 7.56 5.02
N ASP A 191 -9.72 7.59 4.43
CA ASP A 191 -9.89 7.69 2.97
C ASP A 191 -9.25 8.97 2.41
N LEU A 192 -9.39 10.08 3.14
CA LEU A 192 -8.75 11.36 2.80
C LEU A 192 -7.23 11.27 2.95
N LEU A 193 -6.74 10.65 4.03
CA LEU A 193 -5.31 10.47 4.28
C LEU A 193 -4.64 9.71 3.14
N PHE A 194 -5.19 8.58 2.72
CA PHE A 194 -4.61 7.75 1.66
C PHE A 194 -4.61 8.46 0.30
N GLN A 195 -5.65 9.26 0.00
CA GLN A 195 -5.64 10.11 -1.19
C GLN A 195 -4.52 11.16 -1.11
N VAL A 196 -4.40 11.85 0.02
CA VAL A 196 -3.37 12.88 0.23
C VAL A 196 -1.97 12.30 0.14
N MET A 197 -1.74 11.11 0.70
CA MET A 197 -0.47 10.40 0.59
C MET A 197 -0.10 10.16 -0.88
N LEU A 198 -1.04 9.71 -1.71
CA LEU A 198 -0.82 9.54 -3.16
C LEU A 198 -0.54 10.86 -3.86
N ASP A 199 -1.34 11.90 -3.61
CA ASP A 199 -1.20 13.22 -4.21
C ASP A 199 0.18 13.85 -3.93
N LEU A 200 0.73 13.59 -2.74
CA LEU A 200 1.99 14.14 -2.27
C LEU A 200 3.19 13.19 -2.50
N GLY A 201 2.97 12.04 -3.14
CA GLY A 201 4.02 11.05 -3.41
C GLY A 201 4.56 10.35 -2.17
N VAL A 202 3.80 10.32 -1.08
CA VAL A 202 4.12 9.59 0.16
C VAL A 202 3.86 8.11 -0.05
N LEU A 203 4.82 7.26 0.33
CA LEU A 203 4.69 5.81 0.19
C LEU A 203 3.52 5.29 1.02
N LEU A 204 2.68 4.42 0.45
CA LEU A 204 1.55 3.83 1.16
C LEU A 204 1.96 2.83 2.26
N SER A 205 3.21 2.40 2.27
CA SER A 205 3.81 1.59 3.33
C SER A 205 4.28 2.43 4.52
N SER A 206 4.22 3.75 4.41
CA SER A 206 4.72 4.66 5.44
C SER A 206 4.07 4.39 6.80
N LYS A 207 4.84 4.60 7.86
CA LYS A 207 4.38 4.59 9.24
C LYS A 207 3.37 5.72 9.42
N ILE A 208 2.21 5.37 9.96
CA ILE A 208 1.13 6.31 10.28
C ILE A 208 0.86 6.19 11.76
N GLU A 209 0.96 7.30 12.48
CA GLU A 209 0.62 7.41 13.89
C GLU A 209 -0.59 8.32 14.05
N GLU A 210 -1.60 7.83 14.75
CA GLU A 210 -2.74 8.63 15.15
C GLU A 210 -2.49 9.22 16.53
N THR A 211 -2.65 10.54 16.66
CA THR A 211 -2.46 11.27 17.92
C THR A 211 -3.60 12.26 18.13
N THR A 212 -3.67 12.83 19.33
CA THR A 212 -4.63 13.88 19.66
C THR A 212 -3.89 15.17 19.98
N ILE A 213 -4.23 16.27 19.30
CA ILE A 213 -3.67 17.59 19.52
C ILE A 213 -4.81 18.56 19.79
N ALA A 214 -4.82 19.21 20.96
CA ALA A 214 -5.88 20.13 21.39
C ALA A 214 -7.31 19.53 21.21
N GLY A 215 -7.46 18.23 21.49
CA GLY A 215 -8.73 17.52 21.37
C GLY A 215 -9.13 17.14 19.94
N LYS A 216 -8.26 17.30 18.95
CA LYS A 216 -8.47 16.90 17.55
C LYS A 216 -7.64 15.69 17.18
N LYS A 217 -8.22 14.77 16.42
CA LYS A 217 -7.54 13.63 15.81
C LYS A 217 -6.61 14.13 14.70
N VAL A 218 -5.35 13.71 14.78
CA VAL A 218 -4.28 14.11 13.86
C VAL A 218 -3.49 12.87 13.45
N PHE A 219 -3.29 12.71 12.15
CA PHE A 219 -2.42 11.70 11.58
C PHE A 219 -1.03 12.28 11.35
N ASN A 220 0.00 11.57 11.82
CA ASN A 220 1.40 11.86 11.59
C ASN A 220 2.01 10.74 10.76
N VAL A 221 2.61 11.09 9.63
CA VAL A 221 3.16 10.14 8.64
C VAL A 221 4.64 10.42 8.42
N GLU A 222 5.47 9.37 8.51
CA GLU A 222 6.94 9.43 8.41
C GLU A 222 7.57 10.57 9.22
N ASP A 223 7.47 10.50 10.56
CA ASP A 223 8.16 11.39 11.50
C ASP A 223 8.01 12.89 11.15
N ASN A 224 6.76 13.36 11.08
CA ASN A 224 6.35 14.72 10.68
C ASN A 224 6.54 15.09 9.20
N TYR A 225 6.84 14.14 8.31
CA TYR A 225 6.86 14.44 6.88
C TYR A 225 5.49 14.92 6.38
N LEU A 226 4.42 14.25 6.82
CA LEU A 226 3.04 14.69 6.58
C LEU A 226 2.26 14.65 7.90
N ILE A 227 1.70 15.79 8.28
CA ILE A 227 0.68 15.87 9.32
C ILE A 227 -0.66 16.22 8.70
N ALA A 228 -1.71 15.45 9.00
CA ALA A 228 -3.05 15.68 8.49
C ALA A 228 -4.10 15.75 9.61
N CYS A 229 -4.98 16.74 9.56
CA CYS A 229 -6.11 16.89 10.49
C CYS A 229 -7.41 17.07 9.70
N PHE A 230 -8.30 16.08 9.79
CA PHE A 230 -9.58 16.06 9.05
C PHE A 230 -10.81 16.19 9.96
N ASP A 231 -10.61 16.39 11.26
CA ASP A 231 -11.68 16.70 12.21
C ASP A 231 -12.32 18.05 11.91
N SER A 232 -13.57 18.25 12.34
CA SER A 232 -14.23 19.55 12.26
C SER A 232 -13.84 20.48 13.42
N ASN A 233 -14.13 21.78 13.28
CA ASN A 233 -13.88 22.80 14.31
C ASN A 233 -12.41 22.86 14.78
N VAL A 234 -11.46 22.81 13.85
CA VAL A 234 -10.03 22.97 14.09
C VAL A 234 -9.75 24.41 14.53
N THR A 235 -9.15 24.56 15.71
CA THR A 235 -8.90 25.85 16.37
C THR A 235 -7.49 26.37 16.06
N GLU A 236 -7.26 27.67 16.27
CA GLU A 236 -5.92 28.26 16.22
C GLU A 236 -4.94 27.57 17.18
N GLU A 237 -5.41 27.13 18.36
CA GLU A 237 -4.59 26.37 19.30
C GLU A 237 -4.07 25.07 18.67
N THR A 238 -4.95 24.36 17.96
CA THR A 238 -4.59 23.13 17.24
C THR A 238 -3.58 23.42 16.14
N ILE A 239 -3.84 24.41 15.29
CA ILE A 239 -2.96 24.80 14.18
C ILE A 239 -1.60 25.24 14.69
N LYS A 240 -1.55 26.03 15.77
CA LYS A 240 -0.32 26.48 16.40
C LYS A 240 0.47 25.33 17.01
N ALA A 241 -0.20 24.36 17.64
CA ALA A 241 0.45 23.18 18.18
C ALA A 241 1.07 22.33 17.05
N ILE A 242 0.37 22.16 15.92
CA ILE A 242 0.88 21.45 14.74
C ILE A 242 2.04 22.21 14.10
N ALA A 243 1.90 23.52 13.88
CA ALA A 243 2.96 24.34 13.27
C ALA A 243 4.26 24.28 14.08
N LYS A 244 4.18 24.18 15.41
CA LYS A 244 5.37 24.00 16.27
C LYS A 244 6.08 22.66 16.09
N GLN A 245 5.41 21.62 15.57
CA GLN A 245 6.04 20.35 15.22
C GLN A 245 6.83 20.43 13.91
N LYS A 246 6.70 21.53 13.17
CA LYS A 246 7.40 21.82 11.92
C LYS A 246 7.30 20.71 10.88
N PRO A 247 6.08 20.28 10.51
CA PRO A 247 5.94 19.24 9.49
C PRO A 247 6.38 19.74 8.12
N TYR A 248 6.80 18.83 7.25
CA TYR A 248 7.11 19.20 5.87
C TYR A 248 5.81 19.51 5.09
N TYR A 249 4.81 18.63 5.18
CA TYR A 249 3.45 18.88 4.70
C TYR A 249 2.45 18.98 5.85
N PHE A 250 1.56 19.97 5.79
CA PHE A 250 0.36 20.00 6.62
C PHE A 250 -0.90 20.04 5.76
N VAL A 251 -1.85 19.13 6.04
CA VAL A 251 -3.11 19.02 5.28
C VAL A 251 -4.32 19.05 6.21
N MET A 252 -5.33 19.84 5.83
CA MET A 252 -6.63 19.87 6.50
C MET A 252 -7.76 20.11 5.50
N ARG A 253 -9.02 19.96 5.94
CA ARG A 253 -10.20 20.29 5.13
C ARG A 253 -10.49 21.79 5.20
N ASP A 254 -10.95 22.41 4.13
CA ASP A 254 -11.35 23.82 4.19
C ASP A 254 -12.48 24.04 5.20
N SER A 255 -13.51 23.19 5.10
CA SER A 255 -14.69 23.18 5.99
C SER A 255 -14.37 22.80 7.44
N SER A 256 -13.13 22.44 7.76
CA SER A 256 -12.77 22.06 9.14
C SER A 256 -12.44 23.24 10.05
N MET A 257 -12.21 24.44 9.53
CA MET A 257 -11.82 25.59 10.35
C MET A 257 -12.96 26.03 11.30
N ALA A 258 -12.62 26.35 12.56
CA ALA A 258 -13.64 26.71 13.55
C ALA A 258 -14.34 28.06 13.29
N ASN A 259 -13.68 29.00 12.60
CA ASN A 259 -14.23 30.30 12.19
C ASN A 259 -13.28 31.05 11.23
N ASP A 260 -13.76 32.14 10.64
CA ASP A 260 -13.01 32.98 9.69
C ASP A 260 -11.71 33.59 10.26
N SER A 261 -11.65 33.80 11.58
CA SER A 261 -10.42 34.29 12.22
C SER A 261 -9.31 33.23 12.12
N VAL A 262 -9.65 31.96 12.29
CA VAL A 262 -8.73 30.85 12.11
C VAL A 262 -8.19 30.81 10.68
N ALA A 263 -9.08 30.97 9.69
CA ALA A 263 -8.71 30.99 8.28
C ALA A 263 -7.75 32.13 7.95
N THR A 264 -8.04 33.32 8.47
CA THR A 264 -7.20 34.51 8.27
C THR A 264 -5.83 34.37 8.92
N ASN A 265 -5.77 33.76 10.11
CA ASN A 265 -4.54 33.62 10.88
C ASN A 265 -3.71 32.39 10.48
N PHE A 266 -4.30 31.45 9.73
CA PHE A 266 -3.68 30.17 9.34
C PHE A 266 -2.26 30.36 8.75
N ASP A 267 -2.15 31.20 7.72
CA ASP A 267 -0.89 31.46 7.05
C ASP A 267 0.12 32.21 7.93
N GLN A 268 -0.37 33.12 8.79
CA GLN A 268 0.49 33.87 9.72
C GLN A 268 1.08 32.94 10.79
N ILE A 269 0.30 31.98 11.29
CA ILE A 269 0.77 31.00 12.27
C ILE A 269 1.90 30.15 11.66
N PHE A 270 1.71 29.61 10.46
CA PHE A 270 2.78 28.84 9.80
C PHE A 270 3.99 29.71 9.46
N ALA A 271 3.80 30.92 8.94
CA ALA A 271 4.90 31.85 8.69
C ALA A 271 5.74 32.16 9.95
N THR A 272 5.11 32.14 11.13
CA THR A 272 5.79 32.38 12.41
C THR A 272 6.52 31.16 12.95
N TYR A 273 5.89 29.98 12.94
CA TYR A 273 6.42 28.79 13.64
C TYR A 273 7.11 27.78 12.71
N SER A 274 6.68 27.67 11.46
CA SER A 274 7.19 26.72 10.47
C SER A 274 7.03 27.26 9.04
N PRO A 275 7.85 28.27 8.65
CA PRO A 275 7.72 28.94 7.36
C PRO A 275 7.95 28.00 6.16
N ASP A 276 8.70 26.93 6.36
CA ASP A 276 9.04 25.95 5.32
C ASP A 276 7.96 24.87 5.12
N THR A 277 6.93 24.82 5.97
CA THR A 277 5.84 23.86 5.82
C THR A 277 5.02 24.18 4.57
N VAL A 278 4.86 23.18 3.71
CA VAL A 278 3.93 23.23 2.58
C VAL A 278 2.54 22.89 3.08
N ARG A 279 1.61 23.85 3.02
CA ARG A 279 0.22 23.67 3.45
C ARG A 279 -0.67 23.30 2.25
N LYS A 280 -1.59 22.37 2.44
CA LYS A 280 -2.65 22.05 1.46
C LYS A 280 -4.00 22.03 2.19
N VAL A 281 -4.97 22.74 1.64
CA VAL A 281 -6.36 22.70 2.12
C VAL A 281 -7.18 21.94 1.09
N LEU A 282 -7.90 20.91 1.54
CA LEU A 282 -8.78 20.08 0.71
C LEU A 282 -10.14 20.72 0.56
#